data_AF-A0A1G8X2K9-F1
#
_entry.id   AF-A0A1G8X2K9-F1
#
_cell.length_a   1.000
_cell.length_b   1.000
_cell.length_c   1.000
_cell.angle_alpha   90.00
_cell.angle_beta   90.00
_cell.angle_gamma   90.00
#
_symmetry.space_group_name_H-M   'P 1'
#
loop_
_entity.id
_entity.type
_entity.pdbx_description
1 polymer ?
#
loop_
_entity_poly.entity_id
_entity_poly.type
_entity_poly.pdbx_seq_one_letter_code
_entity_poly.pdbx_strand_id
1 'polypeptide(L)'
;MNRFPVLEIFGPTIQGEGMVVGRKTMFVRTAGCDYSCAWCDSAFTWDGSAKAEIQKMSAGEILGELQRIGGSHFDHVTISGGNPALLRNLAELVDLLHQEGLEVALETQGSRWQDWFLQIDDLTISPKPPSSGMDTNWDMLDSIINRLSEKDRLFHTSLKVVIFNDEDLHYAEKVHKRYPGTAFFLQVGNENLAENSTTNLTAILLDKYQWLIDRVVNSQTLNHVRVLPQVHTLLWGNKRGV
;
A
#
# COMPACT_ATOMS: atom_id res chain seq x y z
N MET A 1 -12.44 22.78 -8.73
CA MET A 1 -11.41 21.74 -8.86
C MET A 1 -10.69 21.63 -7.54
N ASN A 2 -10.66 20.42 -6.97
CA ASN A 2 -9.91 20.16 -5.75
C ASN A 2 -8.40 20.15 -6.03
N ARG A 3 -7.61 20.33 -4.98
CA ARG A 3 -6.14 20.32 -5.05
C ARG A 3 -5.63 19.25 -4.08
N PHE A 4 -4.88 18.28 -4.59
CA PHE A 4 -4.32 17.15 -3.86
C PHE A 4 -2.86 17.42 -3.49
N PRO A 5 -2.42 17.09 -2.26
CA PRO A 5 -1.03 17.23 -1.86
C PRO A 5 -0.21 16.04 -2.40
N VAL A 6 0.52 16.25 -3.49
CA VAL A 6 1.33 15.22 -4.15
C VAL A 6 2.81 15.45 -3.84
N LEU A 7 3.53 14.38 -3.53
CA LEU A 7 4.98 14.38 -3.32
C LEU A 7 5.74 13.74 -4.48
N GLU A 8 5.22 12.62 -5.01
CA GLU A 8 5.88 11.90 -6.09
C GLU A 8 4.86 11.48 -7.16
N ILE A 9 5.26 11.62 -8.43
CA ILE A 9 4.64 10.95 -9.58
C ILE A 9 5.76 10.30 -10.38
N PHE A 10 5.69 8.98 -10.57
CA PHE A 10 6.74 8.23 -11.27
C PHE A 10 6.21 6.96 -11.92
N GLY A 11 7.05 6.32 -12.73
CA GLY A 11 6.75 5.13 -13.50
C GLY A 11 7.03 5.34 -15.00
N PRO A 12 6.62 4.41 -15.88
CA PRO A 12 6.02 3.13 -15.54
C PRO A 12 7.01 2.24 -14.79
N THR A 13 6.54 1.59 -13.72
CA THR A 13 7.28 0.56 -12.97
C THR A 13 6.38 -0.65 -12.73
N ILE A 14 6.74 -1.56 -11.84
CA ILE A 14 5.90 -2.65 -11.36
C ILE A 14 5.42 -2.39 -9.93
N GLN A 15 4.19 -2.77 -9.63
CA GLN A 15 3.73 -2.90 -8.25
C GLN A 15 4.60 -3.97 -7.56
N GLY A 16 5.31 -3.60 -6.51
CA GLY A 16 6.23 -4.52 -5.83
C GLY A 16 5.58 -5.36 -4.73
N GLU A 17 4.31 -5.13 -4.42
CA GLU A 17 3.65 -5.66 -3.22
C GLU A 17 2.20 -6.11 -3.47
N GLY A 18 1.66 -6.90 -2.54
CA GLY A 18 0.22 -7.13 -2.42
C GLY A 18 -0.43 -7.90 -3.57
N MET A 19 -1.72 -7.64 -3.79
CA MET A 19 -2.59 -8.44 -4.65
C MET A 19 -2.26 -8.38 -6.15
N VAL A 20 -1.65 -7.29 -6.60
CA VAL A 20 -1.24 -7.09 -8.00
C VAL A 20 0.27 -6.97 -8.16
N VAL A 21 1.04 -7.66 -7.29
CA VAL A 21 2.50 -7.73 -7.40
C VAL A 21 2.93 -8.12 -8.83
N GLY A 22 3.88 -7.37 -9.40
CA GLY A 22 4.37 -7.50 -10.77
C GLY A 22 3.57 -6.72 -11.83
N ARG A 23 2.40 -6.16 -11.50
CA ARG A 23 1.58 -5.36 -12.44
C ARG A 23 2.33 -4.07 -12.82
N LYS A 24 2.51 -3.83 -14.12
CA LYS A 24 3.02 -2.55 -14.62
C LYS A 24 2.07 -1.42 -14.24
N THR A 25 2.58 -0.36 -13.61
CA THR A 25 1.77 0.74 -13.08
C THR A 25 2.55 2.06 -13.06
N MET A 26 1.84 3.18 -13.08
CA MET A 26 2.34 4.46 -12.57
C MET A 26 2.08 4.57 -11.07
N PHE A 27 2.80 5.47 -10.38
CA PHE A 27 2.56 5.78 -8.97
C PHE A 27 2.25 7.26 -8.77
N VAL A 28 1.29 7.53 -7.90
CA VAL A 28 1.01 8.86 -7.32
C VAL A 28 1.11 8.74 -5.81
N ARG A 29 2.11 9.40 -5.21
CA ARG A 29 2.31 9.42 -3.76
C ARG A 29 1.82 10.73 -3.18
N THR A 30 0.82 10.67 -2.30
CA THR A 30 0.29 11.85 -1.62
C THR A 30 1.07 12.19 -0.34
N ALA A 31 0.76 13.31 0.30
CA ALA A 31 1.33 13.71 1.58
C ALA A 31 0.29 13.66 2.71
N GLY A 32 0.78 13.42 3.93
CA GLY A 32 0.00 13.38 5.16
C GLY A 32 -0.36 11.94 5.56
N CYS A 33 -0.23 11.62 6.84
CA CYS A 33 -0.65 10.34 7.40
C CYS A 33 -1.20 10.58 8.81
N ASP A 34 -2.25 9.84 9.18
CA ASP A 34 -2.80 9.83 10.54
C ASP A 34 -2.10 8.79 11.45
N TYR A 35 -1.08 8.10 10.92
CA TYR A 35 -0.22 7.15 11.62
C TYR A 35 1.24 7.61 11.54
N SER A 36 2.06 7.19 12.51
CA SER A 36 3.51 7.44 12.58
C SER A 36 4.27 6.15 12.86
N CYS A 37 4.15 5.18 11.94
CA CYS A 37 4.73 3.84 12.11
C CYS A 37 6.26 3.90 12.26
N ALA A 38 6.82 3.15 13.22
CA ALA A 38 8.25 3.17 13.55
C ALA A 38 9.17 2.81 12.37
N TRP A 39 8.71 1.93 11.47
CA TRP A 39 9.45 1.42 10.32
C TRP A 39 8.91 1.94 8.98
N CYS A 40 8.29 3.13 8.95
CA CYS A 40 7.75 3.69 7.71
C CYS A 40 8.85 3.98 6.68
N ASP A 41 8.91 3.19 5.61
CA ASP A 41 9.84 3.39 4.47
C ASP A 41 9.67 4.73 3.74
N SER A 42 8.50 5.34 3.91
CA SER A 42 8.08 6.59 3.28
C SER A 42 7.78 7.67 4.31
N ALA A 43 8.52 7.71 5.43
CA ALA A 43 8.31 8.65 6.54
C ALA A 43 8.25 10.13 6.10
N PHE A 44 9.00 10.48 5.05
CA PHE A 44 9.01 11.82 4.43
C PHE A 44 7.62 12.34 4.01
N THR A 45 6.66 11.44 3.84
CA THR A 45 5.27 11.79 3.52
C THR A 45 4.51 12.44 4.68
N TRP A 46 4.96 12.29 5.93
CA TRP A 46 4.24 12.78 7.12
C TRP A 46 5.12 13.39 8.22
N ASP A 47 6.41 13.09 8.26
CA ASP A 47 7.35 13.62 9.29
C ASP A 47 7.71 15.11 9.11
N GLY A 48 7.28 15.71 7.98
CA GLY A 48 7.51 17.11 7.64
C GLY A 48 8.82 17.40 6.89
N SER A 49 9.70 16.41 6.72
CA SER A 49 11.00 16.57 6.04
C SER A 49 10.85 16.99 4.57
N ALA A 50 9.83 16.49 3.88
CA ALA A 50 9.52 16.84 2.49
C ALA A 50 8.36 17.85 2.36
N LYS A 51 7.99 18.58 3.42
CA LYS A 51 6.83 19.49 3.40
C LYS A 51 6.95 20.58 2.32
N ALA A 52 8.16 21.04 2.04
CA ALA A 52 8.43 22.05 1.00
C ALA A 52 8.30 21.50 -0.43
N GLU A 53 8.36 20.17 -0.60
CA GLU A 53 8.26 19.48 -1.89
C GLU A 53 6.81 19.18 -2.26
N ILE A 54 5.85 19.35 -1.34
CA ILE A 54 4.42 19.08 -1.58
C ILE A 54 3.88 20.01 -2.66
N GLN A 55 3.48 19.43 -3.78
CA GLN A 55 2.79 20.13 -4.86
C GLN A 55 1.28 19.98 -4.72
N LYS A 56 0.55 21.10 -4.82
CA LYS A 56 -0.91 21.09 -4.81
C LYS A 56 -1.45 20.97 -6.23
N MET A 57 -1.76 19.74 -6.66
CA MET A 57 -2.14 19.44 -8.03
C MET A 57 -3.65 19.16 -8.14
N SER A 58 -4.29 19.58 -9.22
CA SER A 58 -5.64 19.15 -9.60
C SER A 58 -5.60 17.75 -10.24
N ALA A 59 -6.75 17.08 -10.37
CA ALA A 59 -6.81 15.78 -11.03
C ALA A 59 -6.25 15.82 -12.47
N GLY A 60 -6.58 16.87 -13.23
CA GLY A 60 -6.07 17.06 -14.60
C GLY A 60 -4.57 17.33 -14.66
N GLU A 61 -4.01 18.05 -13.69
CA GLU A 61 -2.56 18.25 -13.60
C GLU A 61 -1.84 16.92 -13.28
N ILE A 62 -2.41 16.07 -12.43
CA ILE A 62 -1.86 14.73 -12.11
C ILE A 62 -1.91 13.83 -13.35
N LEU A 63 -3.07 13.73 -14.02
CA LEU A 63 -3.22 12.96 -15.26
C LEU A 63 -2.24 13.44 -16.34
N GLY A 64 -2.12 14.75 -16.52
CA GLY A 64 -1.19 15.34 -17.49
C GLY A 64 0.26 14.96 -17.20
N GLU A 65 0.66 14.94 -15.92
CA GLU A 65 2.01 14.52 -15.52
C GLU A 65 2.24 13.01 -15.71
N LEU A 66 1.25 12.18 -15.38
CA LEU A 66 1.28 10.74 -15.65
C LEU A 66 1.48 10.45 -17.15
N GLN A 67 0.72 11.12 -18.01
CA GLN A 67 0.84 11.00 -19.46
C GLN A 67 2.17 11.58 -19.99
N ARG A 68 2.68 12.68 -19.39
CA ARG A 68 3.98 13.25 -19.76
C ARG A 68 5.13 12.29 -19.48
N ILE A 69 5.09 11.57 -18.36
CA ILE A 69 6.13 10.63 -17.95
C ILE A 69 5.98 9.27 -18.67
N GLY A 70 4.79 8.69 -18.60
CA GLY A 70 4.52 7.32 -19.09
C GLY A 70 4.10 7.21 -20.55
N GLY A 71 3.68 8.32 -21.18
CA GLY A 71 3.08 8.31 -22.51
C GLY A 71 1.85 7.41 -22.54
N SER A 72 1.81 6.48 -23.51
CA SER A 72 0.78 5.45 -23.64
C SER A 72 1.22 4.08 -23.11
N HIS A 73 2.27 4.01 -22.29
CA HIS A 73 2.86 2.74 -21.83
C HIS A 73 2.32 2.26 -20.48
N PHE A 74 1.16 2.74 -20.05
CA PHE A 74 0.50 2.31 -18.82
C PHE A 74 -1.02 2.32 -18.98
N ASP A 75 -1.67 1.44 -18.24
CA ASP A 75 -3.11 1.23 -18.17
C ASP A 75 -3.58 1.10 -16.71
N HIS A 76 -2.68 1.34 -15.76
CA HIS A 76 -2.91 1.16 -14.32
C HIS A 76 -2.13 2.22 -13.52
N VAL A 77 -2.74 2.74 -12.46
CA VAL A 77 -2.17 3.75 -11.57
C VAL A 77 -2.36 3.35 -10.10
N THR A 78 -1.27 3.26 -9.34
CA THR A 78 -1.31 3.03 -7.89
C THR A 78 -1.25 4.35 -7.15
N ILE A 79 -2.28 4.65 -6.37
CA ILE A 79 -2.31 5.80 -5.47
C ILE A 79 -1.91 5.35 -4.06
N SER A 80 -0.90 6.00 -3.48
CA SER A 80 -0.31 5.62 -2.18
C SER A 80 0.14 6.85 -1.38
N GLY A 81 0.73 6.60 -0.20
CA GLY A 81 1.61 7.43 0.65
C GLY A 81 1.09 8.79 1.09
N GLY A 82 1.43 9.30 2.27
CA GLY A 82 0.85 8.68 3.46
C GLY A 82 -0.68 8.66 3.34
N ASN A 83 -1.37 7.85 4.14
CA ASN A 83 -2.78 7.51 3.97
C ASN A 83 -3.68 8.36 3.00
N PRO A 84 -3.84 7.96 1.72
CA PRO A 84 -4.69 8.67 0.77
C PRO A 84 -6.16 8.75 1.18
N ALA A 85 -6.61 7.86 2.09
CA ALA A 85 -7.95 7.87 2.65
C ALA A 85 -8.28 9.12 3.51
N LEU A 86 -7.29 9.98 3.78
CA LEU A 86 -7.52 11.31 4.35
C LEU A 86 -8.10 12.30 3.34
N LEU A 87 -7.98 12.03 2.04
CA LEU A 87 -8.39 12.91 0.95
C LEU A 87 -9.82 12.60 0.51
N ARG A 88 -10.80 13.29 1.10
CA ARG A 88 -12.24 13.09 0.80
C ARG A 88 -12.60 13.27 -0.67
N ASN A 89 -11.91 14.20 -1.35
CA ASN A 89 -12.23 14.58 -2.72
C ASN A 89 -11.41 13.81 -3.77
N LEU A 90 -10.69 12.74 -3.37
CA LEU A 90 -9.86 11.95 -4.28
C LEU A 90 -10.67 11.23 -5.37
N ALA A 91 -11.99 11.08 -5.17
CA ALA A 91 -12.94 10.65 -6.20
C ALA A 91 -12.74 11.40 -7.53
N GLU A 92 -12.48 12.72 -7.50
CA GLU A 92 -12.26 13.53 -8.72
C GLU A 92 -11.06 13.03 -9.55
N LEU A 93 -10.02 12.49 -8.90
CA LEU A 93 -8.89 11.87 -9.59
C LEU A 93 -9.24 10.45 -10.08
N VAL A 94 -9.86 9.63 -9.22
CA VAL A 94 -10.24 8.25 -9.56
C VAL A 94 -11.17 8.23 -10.77
N ASP A 95 -12.24 9.04 -10.75
CA ASP A 95 -13.22 9.13 -11.84
C ASP A 95 -12.56 9.57 -13.15
N LEU A 96 -11.61 10.52 -13.08
CA LEU A 96 -10.87 10.98 -14.26
C LEU A 96 -9.95 9.90 -14.84
N LEU A 97 -9.26 9.13 -13.99
CA LEU A 97 -8.42 8.02 -14.43
C LEU A 97 -9.26 6.93 -15.11
N HIS A 98 -10.42 6.57 -14.55
CA HIS A 98 -11.34 5.62 -15.16
C HIS A 98 -11.92 6.12 -16.49
N GLN A 99 -12.21 7.42 -16.62
CA GLN A 99 -12.66 8.02 -17.88
C GLN A 99 -11.62 7.87 -19.02
N GLU A 100 -10.34 7.86 -18.67
CA GLU A 100 -9.23 7.58 -19.60
C GLU A 100 -8.97 6.08 -19.80
N GLY A 101 -9.78 5.21 -19.19
CA GLY A 101 -9.65 3.75 -19.29
C GLY A 101 -8.51 3.15 -18.45
N LEU A 102 -8.04 3.87 -17.42
CA LEU A 102 -6.97 3.42 -16.52
C LEU A 102 -7.55 2.75 -15.27
N GLU A 103 -7.03 1.59 -14.89
CA GLU A 103 -7.33 0.92 -13.61
C GLU A 103 -6.63 1.65 -12.45
N VAL A 104 -7.24 1.63 -11.26
CA VAL A 104 -6.72 2.32 -10.06
C VAL A 104 -6.53 1.35 -8.90
N ALA A 105 -5.31 1.27 -8.39
CA ALA A 105 -4.99 0.63 -7.12
C ALA A 105 -4.86 1.65 -6.00
N LEU A 106 -5.18 1.24 -4.77
CA LEU A 106 -5.02 2.05 -3.56
C LEU A 106 -4.28 1.29 -2.45
N GLU A 107 -3.34 1.97 -1.81
CA GLU A 107 -2.71 1.50 -0.57
C GLU A 107 -3.15 2.38 0.62
N THR A 108 -3.78 1.78 1.63
CA THR A 108 -4.20 2.47 2.87
C THR A 108 -4.00 1.57 4.08
N GLN A 109 -3.85 2.13 5.29
CA GLN A 109 -3.84 1.33 6.53
C GLN A 109 -5.24 0.99 7.08
N GLY A 110 -6.33 1.48 6.46
CA GLY A 110 -7.69 1.16 6.91
C GLY A 110 -8.13 1.92 8.17
N SER A 111 -7.57 3.10 8.43
CA SER A 111 -7.98 3.96 9.56
C SER A 111 -9.12 4.93 9.21
N ARG A 112 -9.47 5.06 7.93
CA ARG A 112 -10.50 5.97 7.41
C ARG A 112 -11.27 5.34 6.27
N TRP A 113 -12.59 5.49 6.29
CA TRP A 113 -13.48 5.17 5.17
C TRP A 113 -13.63 6.36 4.23
N GLN A 114 -13.73 6.07 2.93
CA GLN A 114 -14.22 7.00 1.92
C GLN A 114 -15.15 6.24 0.96
N ASP A 115 -16.25 6.86 0.53
CA ASP A 115 -17.20 6.21 -0.38
C ASP A 115 -16.56 5.84 -1.74
N TRP A 116 -15.55 6.60 -2.16
CA TRP A 116 -14.81 6.32 -3.39
C TRP A 116 -13.95 5.05 -3.32
N PHE A 117 -13.81 4.39 -2.17
CA PHE A 117 -13.22 3.05 -2.08
C PHE A 117 -13.97 2.03 -2.95
N LEU A 118 -15.28 2.25 -3.14
CA LEU A 118 -16.11 1.37 -3.97
C LEU A 118 -15.74 1.41 -5.46
N GLN A 119 -14.97 2.42 -5.88
CA GLN A 119 -14.52 2.60 -7.26
C GLN A 119 -13.12 2.01 -7.49
N ILE A 120 -12.34 1.75 -6.44
CA ILE A 120 -10.96 1.27 -6.57
C ILE A 120 -10.94 -0.17 -7.09
N ASP A 121 -10.18 -0.41 -8.15
CA ASP A 121 -10.06 -1.72 -8.80
C ASP A 121 -9.26 -2.71 -7.96
N ASP A 122 -8.18 -2.24 -7.34
CA ASP A 122 -7.29 -3.02 -6.47
C ASP A 122 -7.04 -2.30 -5.12
N LEU A 123 -7.91 -2.55 -4.15
CA LEU A 123 -7.86 -1.93 -2.83
C LEU A 123 -7.04 -2.79 -1.86
N THR A 124 -5.85 -2.32 -1.48
CA THR A 124 -5.04 -2.95 -0.44
C THR A 124 -5.20 -2.19 0.88
N ILE A 125 -5.76 -2.88 1.88
CA ILE A 125 -5.86 -2.39 3.25
C ILE A 125 -4.77 -3.08 4.09
N SER A 126 -3.94 -2.29 4.76
CA SER A 126 -2.81 -2.78 5.54
C SER A 126 -2.91 -2.37 7.01
N PRO A 127 -3.67 -3.11 7.83
CA PRO A 127 -3.68 -2.93 9.27
C PRO A 127 -2.26 -3.07 9.82
N LYS A 128 -1.87 -2.14 10.72
CA LYS A 128 -0.48 -2.05 11.18
C LYS A 128 -0.29 -2.89 12.45
N PRO A 129 0.72 -3.78 12.48
CA PRO A 129 0.97 -4.68 13.60
C PRO A 129 1.66 -3.97 14.78
N PRO A 130 1.80 -4.61 15.95
CA PRO A 130 2.41 -4.02 17.15
C PRO A 130 3.81 -3.45 16.93
N SER A 131 4.66 -4.08 16.10
CA SER A 131 6.01 -3.55 15.81
C SER A 131 6.01 -2.15 15.19
N SER A 132 4.88 -1.70 14.62
CA SER A 132 4.75 -0.35 14.09
C SER A 132 4.65 0.73 15.19
N GLY A 133 4.36 0.34 16.43
CA GLY A 133 4.03 1.25 17.53
C GLY A 133 2.63 1.85 17.45
N MET A 134 1.79 1.41 16.51
CA MET A 134 0.44 1.94 16.28
C MET A 134 -0.62 0.94 16.73
N ASP A 135 -1.68 1.45 17.35
CA ASP A 135 -2.86 0.64 17.67
C ASP A 135 -3.82 0.54 16.49
N THR A 136 -4.41 -0.63 16.30
CA THR A 136 -5.46 -0.82 15.31
C THR A 136 -6.81 -0.43 15.90
N ASN A 137 -7.50 0.52 15.27
CA ASN A 137 -8.90 0.79 15.55
C ASN A 137 -9.77 -0.29 14.88
N TRP A 138 -10.12 -1.32 15.64
CA TRP A 138 -10.90 -2.45 15.15
C TRP A 138 -12.30 -2.07 14.68
N ASP A 139 -13.00 -1.17 15.38
CA ASP A 139 -14.35 -0.74 15.00
C ASP A 139 -14.36 -0.04 13.63
N MET A 140 -13.32 0.76 13.35
CA MET A 140 -13.17 1.40 12.04
C MET A 140 -12.85 0.36 10.95
N LEU A 141 -11.92 -0.56 11.22
CA LEU A 141 -11.57 -1.59 10.25
C LEU A 141 -12.75 -2.51 9.94
N ASP A 142 -13.52 -2.91 10.95
CA ASP A 142 -14.78 -3.66 10.80
C ASP A 142 -15.77 -2.90 9.92
N SER A 143 -16.00 -1.62 10.21
CA SER A 143 -16.89 -0.77 9.43
C SER A 143 -16.49 -0.70 7.96
N ILE A 144 -15.19 -0.58 7.67
CA ILE A 144 -14.67 -0.57 6.29
C ILE A 144 -14.93 -1.92 5.60
N ILE A 145 -14.51 -3.03 6.21
CA ILE A 145 -14.64 -4.36 5.61
C ILE A 145 -16.12 -4.74 5.43
N ASN A 146 -17.00 -4.42 6.39
CA ASN A 146 -18.43 -4.67 6.29
C ASN A 146 -19.06 -3.88 5.15
N ARG A 147 -18.74 -2.59 4.99
CA ARG A 147 -19.24 -1.77 3.88
C ARG A 147 -18.79 -2.29 2.52
N LEU A 148 -17.53 -2.74 2.41
CA LEU A 148 -17.01 -3.37 1.20
C LEU A 148 -17.73 -4.68 0.91
N SER A 149 -18.00 -5.49 1.93
CA SER A 149 -18.78 -6.73 1.81
C SER A 149 -20.22 -6.49 1.38
N GLU A 150 -20.92 -5.53 1.96
CA GLU A 150 -22.30 -5.16 1.63
C GLU A 150 -22.47 -4.64 0.19
N LYS A 151 -21.37 -4.23 -0.44
CA LYS A 151 -21.31 -3.71 -1.82
C LYS A 151 -20.61 -4.67 -2.78
N ASP A 152 -20.40 -5.93 -2.39
CA ASP A 152 -19.75 -6.96 -3.20
C ASP A 152 -18.34 -6.55 -3.70
N ARG A 153 -17.61 -5.75 -2.91
CA ARG A 153 -16.26 -5.24 -3.25
C ARG A 153 -15.12 -6.05 -2.67
N LEU A 154 -15.37 -7.13 -1.92
CA LEU A 154 -14.29 -7.95 -1.33
C LEU A 154 -13.41 -8.63 -2.39
N PHE A 155 -13.93 -8.91 -3.58
CA PHE A 155 -13.11 -9.46 -4.68
C PHE A 155 -12.01 -8.49 -5.16
N HIS A 156 -12.26 -7.18 -4.99
CA HIS A 156 -11.34 -6.09 -5.32
C HIS A 156 -10.53 -5.62 -4.12
N THR A 157 -10.65 -6.31 -2.97
CA THR A 157 -10.04 -5.89 -1.71
C THR A 157 -9.10 -6.98 -1.20
N SER A 158 -7.92 -6.57 -0.75
CA SER A 158 -7.01 -7.43 -0.01
C SER A 158 -6.61 -6.82 1.33
N LEU A 159 -6.27 -7.69 2.27
CA LEU A 159 -5.65 -7.35 3.53
C LEU A 159 -4.17 -7.75 3.49
N LYS A 160 -3.27 -6.82 3.83
CA LYS A 160 -1.82 -7.03 3.79
C LYS A 160 -1.17 -6.61 5.11
N VAL A 161 -0.67 -7.57 5.89
CA VAL A 161 0.02 -7.29 7.16
C VAL A 161 1.52 -7.48 6.98
N VAL A 162 2.30 -6.47 7.37
CA VAL A 162 3.77 -6.52 7.35
C VAL A 162 4.25 -7.24 8.62
N ILE A 163 5.26 -8.09 8.52
CA ILE A 163 5.72 -8.97 9.59
C ILE A 163 7.22 -8.76 9.82
N PHE A 164 7.59 -8.33 11.03
CA PHE A 164 8.98 -8.21 11.48
C PHE A 164 9.38 -9.32 12.45
N ASN A 165 8.42 -9.86 13.20
CA ASN A 165 8.66 -10.81 14.29
C ASN A 165 7.43 -11.71 14.53
N ASP A 166 7.55 -12.63 15.49
CA ASP A 166 6.45 -13.55 15.83
C ASP A 166 5.22 -12.81 16.42
N GLU A 167 5.38 -11.67 17.10
CA GLU A 167 4.25 -10.88 17.63
C GLU A 167 3.38 -10.31 16.50
N ASP A 168 4.00 -9.79 15.45
CA ASP A 168 3.31 -9.32 14.25
C ASP A 168 2.59 -10.47 13.53
N LEU A 169 3.19 -11.66 13.51
CA LEU A 169 2.56 -12.86 12.93
C LEU A 169 1.30 -13.26 13.71
N HIS A 170 1.34 -13.24 15.05
CA HIS A 170 0.15 -13.48 15.87
C HIS A 170 -0.93 -12.41 15.66
N TYR A 171 -0.53 -11.15 15.46
CA TYR A 171 -1.45 -10.10 15.07
C TYR A 171 -2.09 -10.40 13.71
N ALA A 172 -1.30 -10.81 12.70
CA ALA A 172 -1.80 -11.15 11.39
C ALA A 172 -2.79 -12.34 11.43
N GLU A 173 -2.54 -13.36 12.26
CA GLU A 173 -3.48 -14.44 12.50
C GLU A 173 -4.83 -13.94 13.05
N LYS A 174 -4.82 -12.95 13.95
CA LYS A 174 -6.04 -12.32 14.47
C LYS A 174 -6.80 -11.60 13.35
N VAL A 175 -6.10 -10.84 12.51
CA VAL A 175 -6.71 -10.15 11.36
C VAL A 175 -7.32 -11.16 10.38
N HIS A 176 -6.57 -12.20 10.01
CA HIS A 176 -7.02 -13.23 9.08
C HIS A 176 -8.27 -13.97 9.57
N LYS A 177 -8.29 -14.39 10.85
CA LYS A 177 -9.45 -15.03 11.47
C LYS A 177 -10.67 -14.11 11.54
N ARG A 178 -10.45 -12.80 11.71
CA ARG A 178 -11.54 -11.81 11.81
C ARG A 178 -12.23 -11.57 10.46
N TYR A 179 -11.49 -11.65 9.35
CA TYR A 179 -12.00 -11.36 8.01
C TYR A 179 -11.75 -12.53 7.03
N PRO A 180 -12.38 -13.71 7.23
CA PRO A 180 -12.07 -14.92 6.48
C PRO A 180 -12.44 -14.86 4.99
N GLY A 181 -13.30 -13.93 4.58
CA GLY A 181 -13.73 -13.75 3.19
C GLY A 181 -12.83 -12.83 2.36
N THR A 182 -11.80 -12.24 2.94
CA THR A 182 -10.93 -11.25 2.28
C THR A 182 -9.58 -11.86 1.95
N ALA A 183 -9.08 -11.64 0.73
CA ALA A 183 -7.76 -12.13 0.32
C ALA A 183 -6.68 -11.61 1.28
N PHE A 184 -5.85 -12.50 1.82
CA PHE A 184 -4.92 -12.17 2.90
C PHE A 184 -3.46 -12.36 2.49
N PHE A 185 -2.64 -11.36 2.79
CA PHE A 185 -1.23 -11.27 2.41
C PHE A 185 -0.37 -10.98 3.65
N LEU A 186 0.75 -11.68 3.74
CA LEU A 186 1.82 -11.45 4.71
C LEU A 186 3.01 -10.88 3.96
N GLN A 187 3.51 -9.73 4.40
CA GLN A 187 4.63 -9.04 3.79
C GLN A 187 5.85 -9.06 4.70
N VAL A 188 7.02 -9.34 4.14
CA VAL A 188 8.30 -9.24 4.87
C VAL A 188 8.57 -7.79 5.26
N GLY A 189 8.88 -7.54 6.54
CA GLY A 189 9.27 -6.23 7.04
C GLY A 189 10.71 -5.85 6.72
N ASN A 190 10.92 -4.59 6.28
CA ASN A 190 12.23 -4.00 6.07
C ASN A 190 12.57 -3.00 7.20
N GLU A 191 13.53 -3.35 8.06
CA GLU A 191 14.00 -2.46 9.14
C GLU A 191 15.27 -1.68 8.76
N ASN A 192 15.91 -2.04 7.63
CA ASN A 192 17.20 -1.52 7.19
C ASN A 192 17.02 -0.39 6.17
N LEU A 193 16.21 0.63 6.52
CA LEU A 193 15.84 1.73 5.61
C LEU A 193 17.03 2.63 5.20
N ALA A 194 18.13 2.60 5.96
CA ALA A 194 19.35 3.34 5.69
C ALA A 194 20.45 2.51 4.97
N GLU A 195 20.18 1.24 4.68
CA GLU A 195 21.13 0.41 3.92
C GLU A 195 21.21 0.89 2.47
N ASN A 196 22.44 1.11 2.00
CA ASN A 196 22.72 1.67 0.68
C ASN A 196 23.20 0.60 -0.32
N SER A 197 23.62 -0.58 0.17
CA SER A 197 23.97 -1.73 -0.65
C SER A 197 22.73 -2.56 -0.95
N THR A 198 22.20 -2.45 -2.17
CA THR A 198 21.09 -3.30 -2.63
C THR A 198 21.40 -4.78 -2.46
N THR A 199 22.62 -5.23 -2.78
CA THR A 199 22.99 -6.65 -2.65
C THR A 199 22.90 -7.13 -1.20
N ASN A 200 23.40 -6.34 -0.25
CA ASN A 200 23.33 -6.71 1.17
C ASN A 200 21.89 -6.71 1.67
N LEU A 201 21.12 -5.67 1.32
CA LEU A 201 19.71 -5.57 1.69
C LEU A 201 18.89 -6.73 1.13
N THR A 202 19.11 -7.09 -0.13
CA THR A 202 18.45 -8.23 -0.78
C THR A 202 18.75 -9.54 -0.06
N ALA A 203 20.00 -9.80 0.32
CA ALA A 203 20.34 -10.99 1.09
C ALA A 203 19.61 -11.02 2.45
N ILE A 204 19.62 -9.92 3.19
CA ILE A 204 18.93 -9.79 4.48
C ILE A 204 17.41 -10.03 4.33
N LEU A 205 16.79 -9.44 3.32
CA LEU A 205 15.35 -9.58 3.09
C LEU A 205 14.97 -10.98 2.61
N LEU A 206 15.82 -11.67 1.86
CA LEU A 206 15.60 -13.06 1.47
C LEU A 206 15.71 -14.01 2.67
N ASP A 207 16.66 -13.78 3.59
CA ASP A 207 16.75 -14.56 4.84
C ASP A 207 15.48 -14.38 5.69
N LYS A 208 14.98 -13.15 5.81
CA LYS A 208 13.71 -12.86 6.49
C LYS A 208 12.50 -13.45 5.79
N TYR A 209 12.51 -13.47 4.46
CA TYR A 209 11.45 -14.07 3.67
C TYR A 209 11.39 -15.58 3.89
N GLN A 210 12.55 -16.25 3.90
CA GLN A 210 12.63 -17.67 4.22
C GLN A 210 12.12 -17.94 5.64
N TRP A 211 12.55 -17.16 6.64
CA TRP A 211 12.05 -17.28 8.01
C TRP A 211 10.52 -17.18 8.08
N LEU A 212 9.92 -16.21 7.39
CA LEU A 212 8.47 -16.03 7.40
C LEU A 212 7.75 -17.20 6.71
N ILE A 213 8.27 -17.67 5.57
CA ILE A 213 7.73 -18.86 4.88
C ILE A 213 7.76 -20.07 5.82
N ASP A 214 8.90 -20.34 6.46
CA ASP A 214 9.07 -21.48 7.36
C ASP A 214 8.07 -21.45 8.53
N ARG A 215 7.73 -20.26 9.06
CA ARG A 215 6.66 -20.11 10.05
C ARG A 215 5.28 -20.41 9.47
N VAL A 216 4.97 -19.84 8.30
CA VAL A 216 3.62 -19.90 7.71
C VAL A 216 3.28 -21.31 7.22
N VAL A 217 4.22 -22.04 6.58
CA VAL A 217 3.97 -23.41 6.09
C VAL A 217 3.67 -24.40 7.21
N ASN A 218 4.08 -24.08 8.45
CA ASN A 218 3.78 -24.87 9.64
C ASN A 218 2.53 -24.39 10.41
N SER A 219 1.86 -23.32 9.96
CA SER A 219 0.66 -22.77 10.61
C SER A 219 -0.62 -23.34 10.01
N GLN A 220 -1.44 -23.97 10.86
CA GLN A 220 -2.79 -24.40 10.47
C GLN A 220 -3.77 -23.22 10.34
N THR A 221 -3.46 -22.08 10.96
CA THR A 221 -4.28 -20.86 10.89
C THR A 221 -4.13 -20.17 9.53
N LEU A 222 -2.95 -20.20 8.94
CA LEU A 222 -2.57 -19.37 7.78
C LEU A 222 -2.57 -20.17 6.47
N ASN A 223 -3.50 -21.13 6.32
CA ASN A 223 -3.58 -21.96 5.11
C ASN A 223 -3.96 -21.17 3.84
N HIS A 224 -4.81 -20.14 3.97
CA HIS A 224 -5.30 -19.34 2.85
C HIS A 224 -4.70 -17.93 2.85
N VAL A 225 -3.36 -17.88 2.77
CA VAL A 225 -2.61 -16.62 2.72
C VAL A 225 -1.57 -16.66 1.61
N ARG A 226 -1.09 -15.48 1.21
CA ARG A 226 0.07 -15.33 0.33
C ARG A 226 1.19 -14.67 1.10
N VAL A 227 2.39 -15.25 1.07
CA VAL A 227 3.59 -14.66 1.69
C VAL A 227 4.41 -14.03 0.58
N LEU A 228 4.73 -12.74 0.69
CA LEU A 228 5.44 -11.99 -0.35
C LEU A 228 6.53 -11.08 0.26
N PRO A 229 7.67 -10.88 -0.42
CA PRO A 229 8.59 -9.80 -0.10
C PRO A 229 8.14 -8.49 -0.78
N GLN A 230 8.88 -7.41 -0.55
CA GLN A 230 8.79 -6.20 -1.36
C GLN A 230 9.69 -6.37 -2.61
N VAL A 231 9.11 -6.76 -3.75
CA VAL A 231 9.89 -7.10 -4.96
C VAL A 231 10.74 -5.93 -5.45
N HIS A 232 10.19 -4.70 -5.37
CA HIS A 232 10.93 -3.50 -5.77
C HIS A 232 12.17 -3.26 -4.90
N THR A 233 12.11 -3.57 -3.60
CA THR A 233 13.25 -3.43 -2.68
C THR A 233 14.34 -4.45 -2.99
N LEU A 234 13.98 -5.67 -3.42
CA LEU A 234 14.96 -6.67 -3.85
C LEU A 234 15.71 -6.26 -5.12
N LEU A 235 15.09 -5.43 -5.98
CA LEU A 235 15.66 -4.96 -7.24
C LEU A 235 16.45 -3.66 -7.10
N TRP A 236 15.93 -2.70 -6.33
CA TRP A 236 16.44 -1.33 -6.29
C TRP A 236 16.79 -0.84 -4.87
N GLY A 237 16.68 -1.69 -3.85
CA GLY A 237 16.91 -1.32 -2.46
C GLY A 237 15.93 -0.25 -1.98
N ASN A 238 16.40 0.69 -1.17
CA ASN A 238 15.60 1.78 -0.62
C ASN A 238 15.49 3.00 -1.57
N LYS A 239 15.76 2.82 -2.87
CA LYS A 239 15.71 3.91 -3.85
C LYS A 239 14.26 4.40 -4.01
N ARG A 240 14.08 5.73 -4.04
CA ARG A 240 12.79 6.38 -4.32
C ARG A 240 12.52 6.51 -5.83
N GLY A 241 11.24 6.66 -6.18
CA GLY A 241 10.81 6.94 -7.55
C GLY A 241 11.13 5.85 -8.57
N VAL A 242 11.14 4.59 -8.14
CA VAL A 242 11.40 3.40 -8.97
C VAL A 242 10.26 2.42 -8.94
#